data_AF-A0A8T5KCL4-F1
#
_entry.id   AF-A0A8T5KCL4-F1
#
_cell.length_a   1.000
_cell.length_b   1.000
_cell.length_c   1.000
_cell.angle_alpha   90.00
_cell.angle_beta   90.00
_cell.angle_gamma   90.00
#
_symmetry.space_group_name_H-M   'P 1'
#
loop_
_entity.id
_entity.type
_entity.pdbx_description
1 polymer ?
#
loop_
_entity_poly.entity_id
_entity_poly.type
_entity_poly.pdbx_seq_one_letter_code
_entity_poly.pdbx_strand_id
1 'polypeptide(L)'
;LAEEEAEEEKKEEPRIAKAPTDGMDKKDIEARTRLNAQLESTQKENKNLKKILAHVKGRLEEINLSNARLLYTNRVLRDSSLNEQQKKKIADMINKTQTVDEAKMIFETLQKTMASTSSKNSPKSLSEAVSRSSTIILSGQRRQENAEESPVTNRWAKLAGINNKN
;
A
#
# COMPACT_ATOMS: atom_id res chain seq x y z
N LEU A 1 -24.02 -11.04 -4.72
CA LEU A 1 -22.95 -12.02 -4.43
C LEU A 1 -23.15 -12.71 -3.08
N ALA A 2 -23.24 -12.02 -1.94
CA ALA A 2 -23.54 -12.69 -0.66
C ALA A 2 -25.00 -13.16 -0.49
N GLU A 3 -25.95 -12.54 -1.21
CA GLU A 3 -27.36 -12.99 -1.20
C GLU A 3 -27.65 -14.15 -2.17
N GLU A 4 -26.75 -14.40 -3.14
CA GLU A 4 -26.95 -15.45 -4.16
C GLU A 4 -26.41 -16.81 -3.68
N GLU A 5 -25.42 -16.83 -2.78
CA GLU A 5 -24.90 -18.07 -2.19
C GLU A 5 -25.78 -18.64 -1.05
N ALA A 6 -26.78 -17.88 -0.58
CA ALA A 6 -27.68 -18.32 0.48
C ALA A 6 -28.85 -19.19 -0.03
N GLU A 7 -29.11 -19.25 -1.34
CA GLU A 7 -30.23 -20.01 -1.91
C GLU A 7 -29.88 -21.45 -2.32
N GLU A 8 -28.60 -21.84 -2.42
CA GLU A 8 -28.21 -23.13 -3.01
C GLU A 8 -28.07 -24.33 -2.04
N GLU A 9 -28.22 -24.15 -0.73
CA GLU A 9 -28.27 -25.27 0.22
C GLU A 9 -29.69 -25.53 0.80
N LYS A 10 -30.70 -25.66 -0.08
CA LYS A 10 -31.84 -26.55 0.24
C LYS A 10 -31.38 -28.01 0.09
N LYS A 11 -30.40 -28.43 0.89
CA LYS A 11 -30.10 -29.86 1.07
C LYS A 11 -31.34 -30.47 1.70
N GLU A 12 -32.05 -31.28 0.90
CA GLU A 12 -33.18 -32.10 1.33
C GLU A 12 -32.88 -32.67 2.71
N GLU A 13 -33.73 -32.33 3.67
CA GLU A 13 -33.64 -32.94 4.99
C GLU A 13 -33.73 -34.45 4.80
N PRO A 14 -32.84 -35.27 5.39
CA PRO A 14 -33.12 -36.69 5.49
C PRO A 14 -34.33 -36.80 6.41
N ARG A 15 -35.53 -36.90 5.80
CA ARG A 15 -36.72 -37.34 6.50
C ARG A 15 -36.32 -38.67 7.10
N ILE A 16 -36.27 -38.76 8.43
CA ILE A 16 -36.08 -40.03 9.12
C ILE A 16 -37.25 -40.89 8.65
N ALA A 17 -37.00 -41.73 7.65
CA ALA A 17 -38.02 -42.59 7.09
C ALA A 17 -38.47 -43.47 8.26
N LYS A 18 -39.72 -43.32 8.68
CA LYS A 18 -40.32 -44.18 9.69
C LYS A 18 -40.36 -45.58 9.11
N ALA A 19 -39.32 -46.37 9.33
CA ALA A 19 -39.28 -47.75 8.84
C ALA A 19 -40.45 -48.51 9.48
N PRO A 20 -41.15 -49.37 8.72
CA PRO A 20 -42.34 -50.07 9.18
C PRO A 20 -42.06 -50.77 10.52
N THR A 21 -42.99 -50.61 11.47
CA THR A 21 -42.91 -51.19 12.82
C THR A 21 -43.63 -52.53 12.92
N ASP A 22 -44.04 -53.10 11.78
CA ASP A 22 -44.76 -54.37 11.73
C ASP A 22 -43.85 -55.49 12.24
N GLY A 23 -44.27 -56.17 13.31
CA GLY A 23 -43.52 -57.25 13.97
C GLY A 23 -42.60 -56.85 15.12
N MET A 24 -42.55 -55.58 15.56
CA MET A 24 -41.79 -55.17 16.76
C MET A 24 -42.62 -55.30 18.04
N ASP A 25 -41.96 -55.71 19.14
CA ASP A 25 -42.56 -55.68 20.47
C ASP A 25 -42.87 -54.25 20.90
N LYS A 26 -43.94 -54.05 21.69
CA LYS A 26 -44.38 -52.73 22.16
C LYS A 26 -43.26 -51.93 22.86
N LYS A 27 -42.39 -52.62 23.61
CA LYS A 27 -41.24 -52.03 24.31
C LYS A 27 -40.20 -51.46 23.34
N ASP A 28 -39.96 -52.13 22.21
CA ASP A 28 -39.01 -51.70 21.20
C ASP A 28 -39.53 -50.49 20.41
N ILE A 29 -40.85 -50.44 20.18
CA ILE A 29 -41.53 -49.28 19.58
C ILE A 29 -41.40 -48.05 20.49
N GLU A 30 -41.61 -48.22 21.80
CA GLU A 30 -41.43 -47.13 22.78
C GLU A 30 -39.97 -46.66 22.88
N ALA A 31 -39.00 -47.58 22.88
CA ALA A 31 -37.58 -47.21 22.91
C ALA A 31 -37.18 -46.44 21.64
N ARG A 32 -37.63 -46.90 20.46
CA ARG A 32 -37.33 -46.27 19.17
C ARG A 32 -37.97 -44.89 19.02
N THR A 33 -39.20 -44.71 19.50
CA THR A 33 -39.87 -43.40 19.49
C THR A 33 -39.15 -42.40 20.40
N ARG A 34 -38.70 -42.81 21.58
CA ARG A 34 -37.87 -41.96 22.47
C ARG A 34 -36.53 -41.59 21.83
N LEU A 35 -35.85 -42.56 21.21
CA LEU A 35 -34.59 -42.32 20.50
C LEU A 35 -34.77 -41.34 19.34
N ASN A 36 -35.82 -41.50 18.54
CA ASN A 36 -36.13 -40.58 17.43
C ASN A 36 -36.45 -39.18 17.95
N ALA A 37 -37.22 -39.05 19.03
CA ALA A 37 -37.52 -37.75 19.64
C ALA A 37 -36.24 -37.06 20.15
N GLN A 38 -35.33 -37.81 20.76
CA GLN A 38 -34.05 -37.28 21.21
C GLN A 38 -33.16 -36.86 20.03
N LEU A 39 -33.11 -37.68 18.96
CA LEU A 39 -32.35 -37.38 17.74
C LEU A 39 -32.90 -36.11 17.06
N GLU A 40 -34.22 -35.98 16.95
CA GLU A 40 -34.86 -34.77 16.44
C GLU A 40 -34.54 -33.53 17.31
N SER A 41 -34.55 -33.66 18.63
CA SER A 41 -34.16 -32.56 19.55
C SER A 41 -32.71 -32.14 19.31
N THR A 42 -31.79 -33.09 19.32
CA THR A 42 -30.36 -32.85 19.08
C THR A 42 -30.11 -32.27 17.68
N GLN A 43 -30.87 -32.71 16.67
CA GLN A 43 -30.74 -32.17 15.31
C GLN A 43 -31.26 -30.73 15.24
N LYS A 44 -32.35 -30.39 15.95
CA LYS A 44 -32.86 -29.02 16.07
C LYS A 44 -31.85 -28.12 16.79
N GLU A 45 -31.28 -28.59 17.89
CA GLU A 45 -30.23 -27.87 18.62
C GLU A 45 -29.00 -27.62 17.74
N ASN A 46 -28.52 -28.64 17.03
CA ASN A 46 -27.42 -28.49 16.08
C ASN A 46 -27.73 -27.47 14.97
N LYS A 47 -28.95 -27.49 14.41
CA LYS A 47 -29.38 -26.49 13.43
C LYS A 47 -29.37 -25.07 14.03
N ASN A 48 -29.86 -24.91 15.25
CA ASN A 48 -29.86 -23.62 15.94
C ASN A 48 -28.43 -23.13 16.24
N LEU A 49 -27.55 -24.02 16.71
CA LEU A 49 -26.14 -23.70 16.96
C LEU A 49 -25.43 -23.29 15.66
N LYS A 50 -25.66 -24.00 14.55
CA LYS A 50 -25.10 -23.62 13.23
C LYS A 50 -25.59 -22.24 12.78
N LYS A 51 -26.87 -21.91 12.99
CA LYS A 51 -27.42 -20.58 12.68
C LYS A 51 -26.77 -19.48 13.51
N ILE A 52 -26.64 -19.71 14.82
CA ILE A 52 -25.98 -18.77 15.74
C ILE A 52 -24.52 -18.57 15.33
N LEU A 53 -23.81 -19.66 15.01
CA LEU A 53 -22.42 -19.61 14.57
C LEU A 53 -22.26 -18.79 13.28
N ALA A 54 -23.12 -19.00 12.29
CA ALA A 54 -23.12 -18.22 11.04
C ALA A 54 -23.36 -16.73 11.30
N HIS A 55 -24.32 -16.40 12.17
CA HIS A 55 -24.59 -15.02 12.56
C HIS A 55 -23.41 -14.38 13.31
N VAL A 56 -22.81 -15.09 14.27
CA VAL A 56 -21.62 -14.61 15.01
C VAL A 56 -20.44 -14.41 14.07
N LYS A 57 -20.22 -15.31 13.11
CA LYS A 57 -19.18 -15.18 12.09
C LYS A 57 -19.38 -13.90 11.26
N GLY A 58 -20.60 -13.64 10.76
CA GLY A 58 -20.90 -12.42 10.01
C GLY A 58 -20.65 -11.15 10.83
N ARG A 59 -21.10 -11.12 12.09
CA ARG A 59 -20.83 -10.00 13.02
C ARG A 59 -19.34 -9.79 13.27
N LEU A 60 -18.57 -10.87 13.40
CA LEU A 60 -17.14 -10.79 13.59
C LEU A 60 -16.44 -10.21 12.36
N GLU A 61 -16.85 -10.61 11.15
CA GLU A 61 -16.34 -10.07 9.90
C GLU A 61 -16.67 -8.56 9.74
N GLU A 62 -17.89 -8.15 10.08
CA GLU A 62 -18.31 -6.74 10.13
C GLU A 62 -17.44 -5.92 11.10
N ILE A 63 -17.24 -6.42 12.32
CA ILE A 63 -16.41 -5.76 13.33
C ILE A 63 -14.95 -5.67 12.86
N ASN A 64 -14.43 -6.74 12.25
CA ASN A 64 -13.07 -6.76 11.74
C ASN A 64 -12.88 -5.72 10.63
N LEU A 65 -13.83 -5.63 9.70
CA LEU A 65 -13.83 -4.60 8.65
C LEU A 65 -13.93 -3.19 9.23
N SER A 66 -14.82 -2.96 10.19
CA SER A 66 -14.96 -1.68 10.88
C SER A 66 -13.67 -1.27 11.61
N ASN A 67 -13.06 -2.20 12.32
CA ASN A 67 -11.78 -2.00 13.00
C ASN A 67 -10.65 -1.70 12.03
N ALA A 68 -10.60 -2.39 10.89
CA ALA A 68 -9.62 -2.12 9.83
C ALA A 68 -9.79 -0.70 9.26
N ARG A 69 -11.03 -0.29 8.92
CA ARG A 69 -11.33 1.06 8.46
C ARG A 69 -10.91 2.10 9.50
N LEU A 70 -11.28 1.91 10.77
CA LEU A 70 -10.90 2.82 11.85
C LEU A 70 -9.38 2.92 12.02
N LEU A 71 -8.69 1.78 12.02
CA LEU A 71 -7.24 1.71 12.22
C LEU A 71 -6.48 2.41 11.09
N TYR A 72 -6.80 2.13 9.83
CA TYR A 72 -6.10 2.74 8.70
C TYR A 72 -6.47 4.23 8.54
N THR A 73 -7.73 4.59 8.78
CA THR A 73 -8.12 6.01 8.84
C THR A 73 -7.36 6.74 9.95
N ASN A 74 -7.25 6.17 11.16
CA ASN A 74 -6.48 6.76 12.25
C ASN A 74 -4.99 6.94 11.89
N ARG A 75 -4.39 5.94 11.23
CA ARG A 75 -3.00 6.03 10.75
C ARG A 75 -2.81 7.16 9.74
N VAL A 76 -3.71 7.29 8.76
CA VAL A 76 -3.66 8.36 7.74
C VAL A 76 -3.85 9.73 8.36
N LEU A 77 -4.79 9.88 9.30
CA LEU A 77 -5.05 11.16 9.97
C LEU A 77 -3.86 11.61 10.83
N ARG A 78 -3.13 10.67 11.43
CA ARG A 78 -1.94 10.93 12.27
C ARG A 78 -0.65 11.15 11.49
N ASP A 79 -0.62 10.85 10.20
CA ASP A 79 0.57 11.02 9.37
C ASP A 79 0.88 12.52 9.16
N SER A 80 2.08 12.96 9.51
CA SER A 80 2.52 14.35 9.35
C SER A 80 2.96 14.70 7.94
N SER A 81 3.20 13.70 7.08
CA SER A 81 3.67 13.91 5.70
C SER A 81 2.55 14.31 4.73
N LEU A 82 1.29 14.08 5.12
CA LEU A 82 0.10 14.33 4.29
C LEU A 82 -0.56 15.67 4.60
N ASN A 83 -1.04 16.34 3.55
CA ASN A 83 -1.92 17.51 3.69
C ASN A 83 -3.34 17.09 4.10
N GLU A 84 -4.08 17.98 4.76
CA GLU A 84 -5.45 17.77 5.23
C GLU A 84 -6.42 17.35 4.11
N GLN A 85 -6.27 17.92 2.90
CA GLN A 85 -7.06 17.51 1.75
C GLN A 85 -6.77 16.07 1.30
N GLN A 86 -5.50 15.64 1.37
CA GLN A 86 -5.12 14.27 1.02
C GLN A 86 -5.66 13.32 2.09
N LYS A 87 -5.47 13.65 3.37
CA LYS A 87 -6.00 12.89 4.51
C LYS A 87 -7.49 12.62 4.37
N LYS A 88 -8.29 13.64 4.07
CA LYS A 88 -9.74 13.50 3.85
C LYS A 88 -10.06 12.56 2.69
N LYS A 89 -9.43 12.75 1.53
CA LYS A 89 -9.65 11.87 0.36
C LYS A 89 -9.31 10.40 0.66
N ILE A 90 -8.21 10.16 1.35
CA ILE A 90 -7.77 8.81 1.68
C ILE A 90 -8.66 8.19 2.76
N ALA A 91 -9.04 8.95 3.79
CA ALA A 91 -10.02 8.51 4.77
C ALA A 91 -11.36 8.14 4.12
N ASP A 92 -11.84 8.92 3.16
CA ASP A 92 -13.05 8.63 2.40
C ASP A 92 -12.92 7.36 1.55
N MET A 93 -11.75 7.14 0.94
CA MET A 93 -11.46 5.90 0.20
C MET A 93 -11.44 4.68 1.13
N ILE A 94 -10.79 4.78 2.30
CA ILE A 94 -10.77 3.71 3.30
C ILE A 94 -12.19 3.42 3.81
N ASN A 95 -13.00 4.45 4.08
CA ASN A 95 -14.38 4.27 4.53
C ASN A 95 -15.27 3.54 3.52
N LYS A 96 -14.97 3.63 2.21
CA LYS A 96 -15.72 2.97 1.13
C LYS A 96 -15.32 1.52 0.85
N THR A 97 -14.24 1.03 1.46
CA THR A 97 -13.74 -0.35 1.26
C THR A 97 -14.74 -1.38 1.74
N GLN A 98 -14.85 -2.52 1.05
CA GLN A 98 -15.76 -3.61 1.44
C GLN A 98 -15.02 -4.76 2.12
N THR A 99 -13.70 -4.82 1.97
CA THR A 99 -12.86 -5.87 2.57
C THR A 99 -11.70 -5.29 3.37
N VAL A 100 -11.19 -6.07 4.33
CA VAL A 100 -10.02 -5.69 5.14
C VAL A 100 -8.78 -5.53 4.26
N ASP A 101 -8.65 -6.37 3.23
CA ASP A 101 -7.54 -6.35 2.29
C ASP A 101 -7.54 -5.11 1.40
N GLU A 102 -8.71 -4.63 0.97
CA GLU A 102 -8.82 -3.35 0.25
C GLU A 102 -8.35 -2.17 1.11
N ALA A 103 -8.78 -2.11 2.37
CA ALA A 103 -8.35 -1.06 3.30
C ALA A 103 -6.82 -1.08 3.50
N LYS A 104 -6.25 -2.28 3.63
CA LYS A 104 -4.81 -2.48 3.71
C LYS A 104 -4.10 -2.06 2.41
N MET A 105 -4.62 -2.48 1.25
CA MET A 105 -4.05 -2.18 -0.06
C MET A 105 -4.02 -0.67 -0.33
N ILE A 106 -5.09 0.07 0.01
CA ILE A 106 -5.12 1.54 -0.13
C ILE A 106 -4.02 2.17 0.72
N PHE A 107 -3.87 1.73 1.98
CA PHE A 107 -2.85 2.25 2.88
C PHE A 107 -1.41 1.90 2.43
N GLU A 108 -1.18 0.67 1.94
CA GLU A 108 0.12 0.28 1.39
C GLU A 108 0.47 1.04 0.11
N THR A 109 -0.52 1.26 -0.76
CA THR A 109 -0.36 2.05 -1.99
C THR A 109 -0.02 3.50 -1.65
N LEU A 110 -0.65 4.05 -0.61
CA LEU A 110 -0.28 5.35 -0.07
C LEU A 110 1.19 5.38 0.39
N GLN A 111 1.60 4.44 1.23
CA GLN A 111 2.98 4.43 1.72
C GLN A 111 4.00 4.29 0.60
N LYS A 112 3.72 3.43 -0.41
CA LYS A 112 4.59 3.28 -1.58
C LYS A 112 4.69 4.56 -2.41
N THR A 113 3.58 5.25 -2.63
CA THR A 113 3.59 6.53 -3.37
C THR A 113 4.38 7.60 -2.61
N MET A 114 4.24 7.70 -1.28
CA MET A 114 5.00 8.66 -0.47
C MET A 114 6.50 8.31 -0.31
N ALA A 115 6.83 7.03 -0.18
CA ALA A 115 8.24 6.61 -0.14
C ALA A 115 8.95 6.94 -1.47
N SER A 116 8.27 6.76 -2.60
CA SER A 116 8.85 7.02 -3.94
C SER A 116 9.12 8.50 -4.23
N THR A 117 8.37 9.43 -3.61
CA THR A 117 8.59 10.88 -3.80
C THR A 117 9.73 11.42 -2.95
N SER A 118 10.10 10.76 -1.85
CA SER A 118 11.22 11.17 -0.99
C SER A 118 12.61 10.94 -1.60
N SER A 119 12.73 10.07 -2.60
CA SER A 119 14.02 9.68 -3.21
C SER A 119 14.45 10.54 -4.41
N LYS A 120 13.61 11.46 -4.91
CA LYS A 120 14.04 12.34 -5.99
C LYS A 120 14.76 13.54 -5.40
N ASN A 121 16.08 13.43 -5.36
CA ASN A 121 17.02 14.54 -5.47
C ASN A 121 16.34 15.68 -6.25
N SER A 122 15.98 16.74 -5.55
CA SER A 122 15.46 17.95 -6.17
C SER A 122 16.42 18.33 -7.30
N PRO A 123 15.94 18.66 -8.52
CA PRO A 123 16.83 19.06 -9.58
C PRO A 123 17.63 20.26 -9.08
N LYS A 124 18.94 20.05 -8.98
CA LYS A 124 19.90 21.10 -8.63
C LYS A 124 19.59 22.30 -9.51
N SER A 125 19.33 23.44 -8.88
CA SER A 125 18.98 24.66 -9.60
C SER A 125 20.04 24.93 -10.67
N LEU A 126 19.63 25.51 -11.80
CA LEU A 126 20.52 25.84 -12.92
C LEU A 126 21.76 26.66 -12.49
N SER A 127 21.70 27.34 -11.33
CA SER A 127 22.83 28.01 -10.68
C SER A 127 23.97 27.08 -10.23
N GLU A 128 23.70 25.81 -9.90
CA GLU A 128 24.75 24.85 -9.53
C GLU A 128 25.50 24.28 -10.75
N ALA A 129 24.90 24.34 -11.95
CA ALA A 129 25.58 24.01 -13.20
C ALA A 129 26.55 25.12 -13.64
N VAL A 130 26.25 26.38 -13.32
CA VAL A 130 27.10 27.55 -13.63
C VAL A 130 28.28 27.67 -12.66
N SER A 131 28.11 27.29 -11.38
CA SER A 131 29.20 27.33 -10.38
C SER A 131 30.24 26.21 -10.56
N ARG A 132 30.01 25.23 -11.45
CA ARG A 132 31.00 24.22 -11.85
C ARG A 132 31.95 24.68 -12.96
N SER A 133 31.91 25.97 -13.34
CA SER A 133 32.97 26.60 -14.13
C SER A 133 34.04 27.20 -13.22
N SER A 134 34.95 26.36 -12.70
CA SER A 134 36.29 26.73 -12.23
C SER A 134 36.88 25.50 -11.52
N THR A 135 37.91 24.85 -12.05
CA THR A 135 39.28 25.34 -11.96
C THR A 135 40.17 24.46 -12.85
N ILE A 136 40.43 24.90 -14.08
CA ILE A 136 41.72 24.63 -14.72
C ILE A 136 42.46 25.96 -14.69
N ILE A 137 42.96 26.33 -13.51
CA ILE A 137 44.04 27.30 -13.40
C ILE A 137 45.30 26.50 -13.70
N LEU A 138 45.62 26.36 -14.99
CA LEU A 138 46.97 25.97 -15.39
C LEU A 138 47.85 27.19 -15.16
N SER A 139 48.30 27.33 -13.92
CA SER A 139 49.49 28.10 -13.59
C SER A 139 50.67 27.41 -14.27
N GLY A 140 51.17 27.98 -15.36
CA GLY A 140 52.23 27.36 -16.13
C GLY A 140 52.74 28.26 -17.25
N GLN A 141 53.87 28.91 -16.98
CA GLN A 141 54.81 29.48 -17.95
C GLN A 141 54.42 30.78 -18.66
N ARG A 142 54.83 31.89 -18.02
CA ARG A 142 55.30 33.08 -18.73
C ARG A 142 56.58 32.70 -19.47
N ARG A 143 56.47 32.20 -20.71
CA ARG A 143 57.64 32.07 -21.59
C ARG A 143 58.01 33.47 -22.10
N GLN A 144 59.11 34.01 -21.58
CA GLN A 144 59.91 34.98 -22.32
C GLN A 144 60.56 34.20 -23.47
N GLU A 145 59.95 34.24 -24.64
CA GLU A 145 60.63 33.84 -25.87
C GLU A 145 61.32 35.09 -26.41
N ASN A 146 62.65 35.12 -26.32
CA ASN A 146 63.49 36.08 -27.02
C ASN A 146 63.30 35.81 -28.52
N ALA A 147 62.32 36.47 -29.13
CA ALA A 147 62.22 36.56 -30.57
C ALA A 147 63.36 37.47 -31.03
N GLU A 148 64.23 36.94 -31.90
CA GLU A 148 65.34 37.72 -32.45
C GLU A 148 64.83 39.04 -33.04
N GLU A 149 65.40 40.14 -32.57
CA GLU A 149 64.96 41.49 -32.92
C GLU A 149 65.20 41.74 -34.40
N SER A 150 64.12 41.97 -35.15
CA SER A 150 64.24 42.43 -36.54
C SER A 150 64.90 43.83 -36.60
N PRO A 151 65.65 44.16 -37.66
CA PRO A 151 66.23 45.51 -37.81
C PRO A 151 65.17 46.62 -37.85
N VAL A 152 63.93 46.30 -38.25
CA VAL A 152 62.80 47.24 -38.28
C VAL A 152 62.30 47.54 -36.86
N THR A 153 62.18 46.53 -36.00
CA THR A 153 61.77 46.72 -34.59
C THR A 153 62.76 47.57 -33.82
N ASN A 154 64.07 47.42 -34.08
CA ASN A 154 65.11 48.25 -33.46
C ASN A 154 65.06 49.71 -33.91
N ARG A 155 64.74 49.96 -35.19
CA ARG A 155 64.54 51.33 -35.69
C ARG A 155 63.31 51.99 -35.06
N TRP A 156 62.20 51.26 -34.94
CA TRP A 156 61.00 51.77 -34.28
C TRP A 156 61.19 52.02 -32.79
N ALA A 157 61.91 51.15 -32.08
CA ALA A 157 62.26 51.37 -30.69
C ALA A 157 63.06 52.67 -30.50
N LYS A 158 64.04 52.91 -31.38
CA LYS A 158 64.84 54.15 -31.35
C LYS A 158 64.00 55.40 -31.63
N LEU A 159 63.03 55.33 -32.54
CA LEU A 159 62.10 56.43 -32.84
C LEU A 159 61.10 56.68 -31.69
N ALA A 160 60.70 55.63 -30.99
CA ALA A 160 59.81 55.70 -29.84
C ALA A 160 60.54 56.08 -28.53
N GLY A 161 61.85 56.36 -28.58
CA GLY A 161 62.64 56.78 -27.42
C GLY A 161 62.91 55.67 -26.38
N ILE A 162 62.54 54.42 -26.68
CA ILE A 162 62.81 53.24 -25.86
C ILE A 162 64.20 52.71 -26.20
N ASN A 163 65.23 53.37 -25.64
CA ASN A 163 66.61 52.86 -25.70
C ASN A 163 66.84 51.88 -24.54
N ASN A 164 67.09 50.61 -24.88
CA ASN A 164 67.65 49.61 -23.97
C ASN A 164 69.05 50.08 -23.51
N LYS A 165 69.11 50.82 -22.40
CA LYS A 165 70.28 50.84 -21.53
C LYS A 165 70.03 49.78 -20.46
N ASN A 166 70.98 48.85 -20.36
CA ASN A 166 71.03 47.70 -19.46
C ASN A 166 70.38 47.91 -18.09
#